data_AF-A0A973FQY4-F1
#
_entry.id   AF-A0A973FQY4-F1
#
_cell.length_a   1.000
_cell.length_b   1.000
_cell.length_c   1.000
_cell.angle_alpha   90.00
_cell.angle_beta   90.00
_cell.angle_gamma   90.00
#
_symmetry.space_group_name_H-M   'P 1'
#
loop_
_entity.id
_entity.type
_entity.pdbx_description
1 polymer ?
#
loop_
_entity_poly.entity_id
_entity_poly.type
_entity_poly.pdbx_seq_one_letter_code
_entity_poly.pdbx_strand_id
1 'polypeptide(L)'
;MSTLFVRMIAAAVIAVIFLAQARKAPARSMRQIGFGLGAAAFLMFAISNGLVAAGVIGQVIQVVSIVGIVLIGVSLLLMVRSYMRGEMGDKLERAREMIAEERARTKERR
;
A
#
# COMPACT_ATOMS: atom_id res chain seq x y z
N MET A 1 0.80 27.63 -1.19
CA MET A 1 0.76 26.42 -0.34
C MET A 1 2.19 26.02 -0.03
N SER A 2 2.57 25.76 1.22
CA SER A 2 3.95 25.41 1.55
C SER A 2 4.30 23.99 1.09
N THR A 3 5.57 23.73 0.76
CA THR A 3 6.04 22.41 0.29
C THR A 3 5.74 21.31 1.31
N LEU A 4 5.78 21.62 2.61
CA LEU A 4 5.43 20.70 3.70
C LEU A 4 3.95 20.32 3.68
N PHE A 5 3.07 21.29 3.41
CA PHE A 5 1.63 21.02 3.26
C PHE A 5 1.35 20.08 2.08
N VAL A 6 2.02 20.29 0.94
CA VAL A 6 1.88 19.41 -0.22
C VAL A 6 2.34 17.99 0.11
N ARG A 7 3.48 17.84 0.80
CA ARG A 7 3.98 16.52 1.24
C ARG A 7 3.04 15.84 2.23
N MET A 8 2.48 16.59 3.18
CA MET A 8 1.49 16.09 4.13
C MET A 8 0.24 15.55 3.42
N ILE A 9 -0.33 16.33 2.49
CA ILE A 9 -1.51 15.92 1.73
C ILE A 9 -1.20 14.70 0.87
N ALA A 10 -0.08 14.71 0.14
CA ALA A 10 0.32 13.59 -0.69
C ALA A 10 0.49 12.29 0.14
N ALA A 11 1.16 12.38 1.29
CA ALA A 11 1.32 11.24 2.20
C ALA A 11 -0.03 10.74 2.73
N ALA A 12 -0.96 11.65 3.10
CA ALA A 12 -2.30 11.27 3.53
C ALA A 12 -3.09 10.56 2.41
N VAL A 13 -3.02 11.06 1.17
CA VAL A 13 -3.67 10.42 0.01
C VAL A 13 -3.11 9.02 -0.22
N ILE A 14 -1.79 8.85 -0.17
CA ILE A 14 -1.15 7.53 -0.32
C ILE A 14 -1.58 6.59 0.81
N ALA A 15 -1.67 7.07 2.05
CA ALA A 15 -2.14 6.28 3.18
C ALA A 15 -3.57 5.77 2.96
N VAL A 16 -4.47 6.62 2.45
CA VAL A 16 -5.85 6.23 2.10
C VAL A 16 -5.88 5.18 0.99
N ILE A 17 -5.05 5.34 -0.05
CA ILE A 17 -4.95 4.36 -1.13
C ILE A 17 -4.50 3.00 -0.58
N PHE A 18 -3.44 2.97 0.25
CA PHE A 18 -2.95 1.74 0.86
C PHE A 18 -4.02 1.09 1.75
N LEU A 19 -4.75 1.89 2.54
CA LEU A 19 -5.85 1.39 3.36
C LEU A 19 -6.98 0.78 2.52
N ALA A 20 -7.33 1.40 1.40
CA ALA A 20 -8.30 0.85 0.45
C ALA A 20 -7.82 -0.47 -0.15
N GLN A 21 -6.53 -0.58 -0.48
CA GLN A 21 -5.93 -1.81 -1.01
C GLN A 21 -5.85 -2.92 0.06
N ALA A 22 -5.62 -2.57 1.33
CA ALA A 22 -5.66 -3.51 2.45
C ALA A 22 -7.06 -4.10 2.64
N ARG A 23 -8.11 -3.27 2.49
CA ARG A 23 -9.51 -3.72 2.58
C ARG A 23 -9.92 -4.63 1.42
N LYS A 24 -9.33 -4.46 0.24
CA LYS A 24 -9.57 -5.29 -0.95
C LYS A 24 -8.72 -6.57 -0.99
N ALA A 25 -7.73 -6.69 -0.10
CA ALA A 25 -6.88 -7.88 -0.04
C ALA A 25 -7.56 -9.00 0.76
N PRO A 26 -7.28 -10.29 0.47
CA PRO A 26 -7.83 -11.40 1.24
C PRO A 26 -7.51 -11.25 2.73
N ALA A 27 -8.47 -11.58 3.59
CA ALA A 27 -8.32 -11.47 5.03
C ALA A 27 -7.11 -12.30 5.52
N ARG A 28 -6.29 -11.71 6.39
CA ARG A 28 -5.04 -12.31 6.93
C ARG A 28 -3.97 -12.65 5.89
N SER A 29 -4.10 -12.19 4.64
CA SER A 29 -3.03 -12.32 3.64
C SER A 29 -1.82 -11.44 4.01
N MET A 30 -0.63 -11.86 3.59
CA MET A 30 0.58 -11.04 3.76
C MET A 30 0.44 -9.70 3.03
N ARG A 31 -0.31 -9.70 1.92
CA ARG A 31 -0.64 -8.50 1.15
C ARG A 31 -1.52 -7.52 1.92
N GLN A 32 -2.53 -8.01 2.65
CA GLN A 32 -3.37 -7.15 3.50
C GLN A 32 -2.54 -6.49 4.60
N ILE A 33 -1.69 -7.26 5.27
CA ILE A 33 -0.83 -6.75 6.34
C ILE A 33 0.20 -5.75 5.77
N GLY A 34 0.82 -6.08 4.64
CA GLY A 34 1.75 -5.18 3.95
C GLY A 34 1.10 -3.85 3.59
N PHE A 35 -0.08 -3.86 2.95
CA PHE A 35 -0.80 -2.63 2.66
C PHE A 35 -1.20 -1.86 3.93
N GLY A 36 -1.60 -2.55 5.00
CA GLY A 36 -1.92 -1.92 6.29
C GLY A 36 -0.71 -1.21 6.92
N LEU A 37 0.46 -1.86 6.92
CA LEU A 37 1.70 -1.26 7.43
C LEU A 37 2.16 -0.09 6.56
N GLY A 38 2.02 -0.20 5.23
CA GLY A 38 2.29 0.92 4.33
C GLY A 38 1.36 2.11 4.57
N ALA A 39 0.06 1.86 4.81
CA ALA A 39 -0.88 2.93 5.18
C ALA A 39 -0.46 3.62 6.48
N ALA A 40 -0.10 2.86 7.51
CA ALA A 40 0.38 3.38 8.79
C ALA A 40 1.66 4.21 8.62
N ALA A 41 2.60 3.75 7.78
CA ALA A 41 3.83 4.48 7.49
C ALA A 41 3.58 5.84 6.84
N PHE A 42 2.73 5.88 5.81
CA PHE A 42 2.39 7.12 5.12
C PHE A 42 1.58 8.07 6.01
N LEU A 43 0.76 7.54 6.93
CA LEU A 43 0.10 8.35 7.95
C LEU A 43 1.13 8.99 8.91
N MET A 44 2.13 8.23 9.36
CA MET A 44 3.23 8.78 10.17
C MET A 44 3.99 9.88 9.44
N PHE A 45 4.25 9.73 8.13
CA PHE A 45 4.86 10.79 7.34
C PHE A 45 3.96 12.01 7.18
N ALA A 46 2.65 11.83 7.00
CA ALA A 46 1.71 12.96 6.98
C ALA A 46 1.75 13.74 8.29
N ILE A 47 1.69 13.05 9.43
CA ILE A 47 1.80 13.65 10.77
C ILE A 47 3.14 14.37 10.93
N SER A 48 4.25 13.73 10.55
CA SER A 48 5.59 14.32 10.62
C SER A 48 5.68 15.63 9.82
N ASN A 49 5.16 15.65 8.58
CA ASN A 49 5.14 16.87 7.77
C ASN A 49 4.23 17.96 8.37
N GLY A 50 3.10 17.57 8.97
CA GLY A 50 2.20 18.49 9.67
C GLY A 50 2.85 19.12 10.91
N LEU A 51 3.58 18.32 11.70
CA LEU A 51 4.34 18.79 12.86
C LEU A 51 5.43 19.79 12.46
N VAL A 52 6.21 19.47 11.42
CA VAL A 52 7.23 20.40 10.90
C VAL A 52 6.58 21.68 10.38
N ALA A 53 5.44 21.59 9.68
CA ALA A 53 4.71 22.77 9.21
C ALA A 53 4.18 23.64 10.36
N ALA A 54 3.88 23.05 11.53
CA ALA A 54 3.49 23.73 12.75
C ALA A 54 4.67 24.29 13.56
N GLY A 55 5.91 24.17 13.06
CA GLY A 55 7.11 24.65 13.74
C GLY A 55 7.62 23.75 14.87
N VAL A 56 7.08 22.53 14.99
CA VAL A 56 7.64 21.52 15.88
C VAL A 56 8.95 21.03 15.26
N ILE A 57 10.02 21.01 16.05
CA ILE A 57 11.35 20.55 15.63
C ILE A 57 11.94 19.70 16.76
N GLY A 58 12.76 18.70 16.42
CA GLY A 58 13.56 17.94 17.39
C GLY A 58 13.37 16.43 17.32
N GLN A 59 13.75 15.75 18.41
CA GLN A 59 13.86 14.29 18.49
C GLN A 59 12.53 13.56 18.16
N VAL A 60 11.39 14.16 18.48
CA VAL A 60 10.06 13.58 18.21
C VAL A 60 9.87 13.32 16.70
N ILE A 61 10.22 14.29 15.84
CA ILE A 61 10.09 14.14 14.38
C ILE A 61 11.05 13.07 13.85
N GLN A 62 12.25 13.00 14.41
CA GLN A 62 13.22 11.98 14.03
C GLN A 62 12.71 10.57 14.36
N VAL A 63 12.18 10.38 15.57
CA VAL A 63 11.58 9.10 16.00
C VAL A 63 10.40 8.72 15.10
N VAL A 64 9.45 9.63 14.86
CA VAL A 64 8.29 9.38 13.98
C VAL A 64 8.74 9.01 12.56
N SER A 65 9.77 9.68 12.04
CA SER A 65 10.28 9.41 10.69
C SER A 65 10.99 8.06 10.60
N ILE A 66 11.80 7.69 11.61
CA ILE A 66 12.45 6.37 11.70
C ILE A 66 11.39 5.27 11.77
N VAL A 67 10.37 5.42 12.61
CA VAL A 67 9.26 4.46 12.70
C VAL A 67 8.55 4.32 11.35
N GLY A 68 8.28 5.43 10.66
CA GLY A 68 7.71 5.42 9.32
C GLY A 68 8.57 4.64 8.31
N ILE A 69 9.88 4.83 8.32
CA ILE A 69 10.81 4.10 7.45
C ILE A 69 10.80 2.60 7.75
N VAL A 70 10.84 2.20 9.02
CA VAL A 70 10.78 0.79 9.43
C VAL A 70 9.47 0.16 8.96
N LEU A 71 8.34 0.85 9.12
CA LEU A 71 7.03 0.37 8.66
C LEU A 71 6.99 0.18 7.14
N ILE A 72 7.58 1.10 6.35
CA ILE A 72 7.73 0.91 4.90
C ILE A 72 8.59 -0.32 4.60
N GLY A 73 9.72 -0.48 5.28
CA GLY A 73 10.60 -1.64 5.08
C GLY A 73 9.88 -2.97 5.31
N VAL A 74 9.15 -3.09 6.42
CA VAL A 74 8.37 -4.29 6.72
C VAL A 74 7.23 -4.49 5.71
N SER A 75 6.52 -3.42 5.33
CA SER A 75 5.49 -3.46 4.28
C SER A 75 6.03 -4.04 2.97
N LEU A 76 7.20 -3.57 2.52
CA LEU A 76 7.84 -4.05 1.30
C LEU A 76 8.28 -5.52 1.41
N LEU A 77 8.84 -5.93 2.55
CA LEU A 77 9.20 -7.33 2.77
C LEU A 77 8.00 -8.26 2.72
N LEU A 78 6.87 -7.87 3.32
CA LEU A 78 5.63 -8.64 3.27
C LEU A 78 5.04 -8.69 1.86
N MET A 79 5.10 -7.59 1.11
CA MET A 79 4.73 -7.56 -0.30
C MET A 79 5.55 -8.57 -1.10
N VAL A 80 6.88 -8.49 -1.03
CA VAL A 80 7.77 -9.43 -1.74
C VAL A 80 7.48 -10.88 -1.35
N ARG A 81 7.27 -11.15 -0.06
CA ARG A 81 6.92 -12.49 0.42
C ARG A 81 5.55 -12.95 -0.10
N SER A 82 4.58 -12.05 -0.24
CA SER A 82 3.28 -12.37 -0.85
C SER A 82 3.42 -12.76 -2.33
N TYR A 83 4.29 -12.06 -3.07
CA TYR A 83 4.60 -12.40 -4.46
C TYR A 83 5.28 -13.76 -4.58
N MET A 84 6.30 -14.03 -3.75
CA MET A 84 7.03 -15.29 -3.74
C MET A 84 6.17 -16.49 -3.34
N ARG A 85 5.15 -16.30 -2.50
CA ARG A 85 4.24 -17.37 -2.07
C ARG A 85 3.11 -17.66 -3.06
N GLY A 86 3.11 -17.02 -4.23
CA GLY A 86 2.13 -17.31 -5.26
C GLY A 86 0.74 -16.73 -4.99
N GLU A 87 0.55 -15.81 -4.02
CA GLU A 87 -0.76 -15.13 -3.82
C GLU A 87 -1.20 -14.32 -5.07
N MET A 88 -0.27 -14.04 -5.98
CA MET A 88 -0.55 -13.47 -7.31
C MET A 88 -0.77 -14.52 -8.41
N GLY A 89 -0.26 -15.75 -8.22
CA GLY A 89 -0.43 -16.87 -9.15
C GLY A 89 -1.90 -17.20 -9.34
N ASP A 90 -2.65 -17.35 -8.25
CA ASP A 90 -4.09 -17.61 -8.28
C ASP A 90 -4.90 -16.53 -9.03
N LYS A 91 -4.45 -15.27 -9.00
CA LYS A 91 -5.13 -14.19 -9.73
C LYS A 91 -4.78 -14.20 -11.22
N LEU A 92 -3.55 -14.54 -11.56
CA LEU A 92 -3.12 -14.73 -12.94
C LEU A 92 -3.78 -15.95 -13.58
N GLU A 93 -3.96 -17.01 -12.81
CA GLU A 93 -4.64 -18.23 -13.25
C GLU A 93 -6.13 -17.99 -13.49
N ARG A 94 -6.84 -17.35 -12.54
CA ARG A 94 -8.23 -16.93 -12.74
C ARG A 94 -8.41 -15.96 -13.91
N ALA A 95 -7.46 -15.04 -14.11
CA ALA A 95 -7.49 -14.13 -15.26
C ALA A 95 -7.30 -14.88 -16.58
N ARG A 96 -6.43 -15.90 -16.62
CA ARG A 96 -6.25 -16.77 -17.79
C ARG A 96 -7.49 -17.61 -18.06
N GLU A 97 -8.13 -18.16 -17.04
CA GLU A 97 -9.39 -18.91 -17.17
C GLU A 97 -10.51 -18.03 -17.72
N MET A 98 -10.66 -16.79 -17.21
CA MET A 98 -11.66 -15.85 -17.70
C MET A 98 -11.45 -15.48 -19.18
N ILE A 99 -10.20 -15.29 -19.61
CA ILE A 99 -9.85 -15.05 -21.02
C ILE A 99 -10.10 -16.30 -21.88
N ALA A 100 -9.84 -17.50 -21.34
CA ALA A 100 -10.08 -18.75 -22.04
C ALA A 100 -11.60 -18.98 -22.24
N GLU A 101 -12.42 -18.69 -21.24
CA GLU A 101 -13.89 -18.75 -21.35
C GLU A 101 -14.43 -17.74 -22.38
N GLU A 102 -13.96 -16.50 -22.38
CA GLU A 102 -14.39 -15.51 -23.39
C GLU A 102 -14.01 -15.92 -24.81
N ARG A 103 -12.82 -16.51 -24.99
CA ARG A 103 -12.40 -17.07 -26.28
C ARG A 103 -13.25 -18.25 -26.71
N ALA A 104 -13.65 -19.13 -25.78
CA ALA A 104 -14.55 -20.25 -26.09
C ALA A 104 -15.93 -19.75 -26.54
N ARG A 105 -16.53 -18.80 -25.82
CA ARG A 105 -17.84 -18.19 -26.19
C ARG A 105 -17.81 -17.46 -27.52
N THR A 106 -16.67 -16.84 -27.87
CA THR A 106 -16.50 -16.17 -29.16
C THR A 106 -16.38 -17.16 -30.32
N LYS A 107 -15.84 -18.36 -30.05
CA LYS A 107 -15.68 -19.43 -31.05
C LYS A 107 -16.99 -20.17 -31.34
N GLU A 108 -17.89 -20.27 -30.38
CA GLU A 108 -19.22 -20.89 -30.55
C GLU A 108 -20.24 -19.98 -31.28
N ARG A 109 -19.97 -18.67 -31.35
CA ARG A 109 -20.82 -17.70 -32.07
C ARG A 109 -20.43 -17.48 -33.54
N ARG A 110 -19.40 -18.17 -34.04
CA ARG A 110 -18.96 -18.15 -35.44
C ARG A 110 -19.20 -19.51 -36.07
#